data_AF-A0ABD1N121-F1
#
_entry.id   AF-A0ABD1N121-F1
#
_cell.length_a   1.000
_cell.length_b   1.000
_cell.length_c   1.000
_cell.angle_alpha   90.00
_cell.angle_beta   90.00
_cell.angle_gamma   90.00
#
_symmetry.space_group_name_H-M   'P 1'
#
loop_
_entity.id
_entity.type
_entity.pdbx_description
1 polymer ?
#
loop_
_entity_poly.entity_id
_entity_poly.type
_entity_poly.pdbx_seq_one_letter_code
_entity_poly.pdbx_strand_id
1 'polypeptide(L)'
;MQALFEKLEHGVYNISRMRESAANRYKLFHIPANWMFDNGFVSQIKLASVKLAMKYMKRVSAELETGGGGPEEEELIVQGVRFAFRVHQFAGGFDVETMRAFQELRDKARSCHLQCHSQQQKFLCRSATC
;
A
#
# COMPACT_ATOMS: atom_id res chain seq x y z
N MET A 1 -1.12 -9.79 -4.15
CA MET A 1 -0.10 -8.88 -3.57
C MET A 1 -0.22 -8.78 -2.05
N GLN A 2 -1.42 -8.54 -1.52
CA GLN A 2 -1.66 -8.31 -0.08
C GLN A 2 -1.15 -9.43 0.86
N ALA A 3 -1.50 -10.69 0.64
CA ALA A 3 -1.11 -11.80 1.52
C ALA A 3 0.42 -11.96 1.68
N LEU A 4 1.19 -11.67 0.62
CA LEU A 4 2.67 -11.71 0.69
C LEU A 4 3.21 -10.55 1.54
N PHE A 5 2.60 -9.37 1.42
CA PHE A 5 2.98 -8.22 2.22
C PHE A 5 2.63 -8.41 3.70
N GLU A 6 1.47 -8.99 4.00
CA GLU A 6 1.08 -9.32 5.37
C GLU A 6 2.08 -10.28 6.03
N LYS A 7 2.54 -11.30 5.29
CA LYS A 7 3.59 -12.21 5.76
C LYS A 7 4.92 -11.48 6.02
N LEU A 8 5.28 -10.53 5.16
CA LEU A 8 6.49 -9.72 5.31
C LEU A 8 6.42 -8.84 6.57
N GLU A 9 5.33 -8.08 6.74
CA GLU A 9 5.11 -7.24 7.92
C GLU A 9 5.17 -8.05 9.20
N HIS A 10 4.48 -9.18 9.23
CA HIS A 10 4.43 -10.07 10.39
C HIS A 10 5.81 -10.68 10.69
N GLY A 11 6.56 -11.09 9.66
CA GLY A 11 7.93 -11.58 9.81
C GLY A 11 8.87 -10.54 10.41
N VAL A 12 8.84 -9.31 9.89
CA VAL A 12 9.66 -8.19 10.40
C VAL A 12 9.30 -7.86 11.85
N TYR A 13 8.01 -7.85 12.19
CA TYR A 13 7.54 -7.64 13.56
C TYR A 13 8.03 -8.73 14.51
N ASN A 14 7.89 -10.00 14.13
CA ASN A 14 8.28 -11.15 14.96
C ASN A 14 9.78 -11.17 15.24
N ILE A 15 10.61 -10.92 14.21
CA ILE A 15 12.08 -10.83 14.37
C ILE A 15 12.43 -9.69 15.33
N SER A 16 11.81 -8.53 15.16
CA SER A 16 12.06 -7.36 16.02
C SER A 16 11.71 -7.65 17.49
N ARG A 17 10.53 -8.23 17.74
CA ARG A 17 10.04 -8.62 19.06
C ARG A 17 10.92 -9.68 19.72
N MET A 18 11.29 -10.72 18.97
CA MET A 18 12.17 -11.79 19.45
C MET A 18 13.53 -11.23 19.86
N ARG A 19 14.11 -10.38 19.00
CA ARG A 19 15.39 -9.73 19.26
C ARG A 19 15.36 -8.88 20.52
N GLU A 20 14.37 -8.01 20.67
CA GLU A 20 14.22 -7.15 21.84
C GLU A 20 14.10 -7.97 23.14
N SER A 21 13.26 -9.01 23.11
CA SER A 21 13.07 -9.92 24.24
C SER A 21 14.36 -10.66 24.63
N ALA A 22 15.10 -11.16 23.64
CA ALA A 22 16.36 -11.86 23.87
C ALA A 22 17.49 -10.92 24.33
N ALA A 23 17.63 -9.75 23.69
CA ALA A 23 18.63 -8.76 24.05
C ALA A 23 18.47 -8.26 25.49
N ASN A 24 17.22 -8.07 25.95
CA ASN A 24 16.94 -7.70 27.34
C ASN A 24 17.41 -8.77 28.34
N ARG A 25 17.21 -10.06 28.03
CA ARG A 25 17.73 -11.15 28.87
C ARG A 25 19.24 -11.22 28.84
N TYR A 26 19.85 -11.12 27.67
CA TYR A 26 21.31 -11.19 27.50
C TYR A 26 22.03 -10.07 28.25
N LYS A 27 21.43 -8.88 28.31
CA LYS A 27 21.93 -7.76 29.10
C LYS A 27 22.05 -8.09 30.59
N LEU A 28 21.13 -8.88 31.16
CA LEU A 28 21.18 -9.30 32.56
C LEU A 28 22.37 -10.22 32.86
N PHE A 29 22.83 -10.98 31.87
CA PHE A 29 23.96 -11.91 31.99
C PHE A 29 25.27 -11.36 31.43
N HIS A 30 25.33 -10.06 31.12
CA HIS A 30 26.49 -9.43 30.48
C HIS A 30 26.91 -10.09 29.15
N ILE A 31 25.96 -10.71 28.45
CA ILE A 31 26.21 -11.29 27.13
C ILE A 31 26.06 -10.19 26.07
N PRO A 32 27.07 -9.95 25.21
CA PRO A 32 26.95 -9.01 24.10
C PRO A 32 25.79 -9.41 23.17
N ALA A 33 24.98 -8.43 22.75
CA ALA A 33 23.84 -8.66 21.85
C ALA A 33 23.92 -7.84 20.55
N ASN A 34 25.04 -7.14 20.31
CA ASN A 34 25.26 -6.31 19.13
C ASN A 34 25.19 -7.09 17.81
N TRP A 35 25.64 -8.34 17.81
CA TRP A 35 25.55 -9.26 16.67
C TRP A 35 24.10 -9.63 16.29
N MET A 36 23.12 -9.35 17.15
CA MET A 36 21.69 -9.60 16.86
C MET A 36 21.02 -8.43 16.12
N PHE A 37 21.68 -7.27 16.01
CA PHE A 37 21.10 -6.15 15.29
C PHE A 37 20.96 -6.48 13.80
N ASP A 38 19.90 -5.95 13.19
CA ASP A 38 19.55 -6.25 11.80
C ASP A 38 20.41 -5.49 10.79
N ASN A 39 21.49 -4.81 11.20
CA ASN A 39 22.35 -4.00 10.33
C ASN A 39 21.57 -3.09 9.34
N GLY A 40 20.37 -2.63 9.71
CA GLY A 40 19.52 -1.82 8.84
C GLY A 40 18.72 -2.59 7.79
N PHE A 41 18.71 -3.93 7.78
CA PHE A 41 17.90 -4.74 6.88
C PHE A 41 16.41 -4.38 6.95
N VAL A 42 15.88 -4.09 8.14
CA VAL A 42 14.48 -3.66 8.30
C VAL A 42 14.22 -2.36 7.53
N SER A 43 15.14 -1.40 7.59
CA SER A 43 15.05 -0.15 6.83
C SER A 43 15.09 -0.40 5.31
N GLN A 44 15.94 -1.33 4.85
CA GLN A 44 16.01 -1.71 3.44
C GLN A 44 14.71 -2.39 2.97
N ILE A 45 14.13 -3.27 3.79
CA ILE A 45 12.85 -3.93 3.50
C ILE A 45 11.73 -2.88 3.40
N LYS A 46 11.67 -1.92 4.33
CA LYS A 46 10.72 -0.80 4.27
C LYS A 46 10.88 0.00 2.98
N LEU A 47 12.12 0.37 2.63
CA LEU A 47 12.40 1.10 1.39
C LEU A 47 11.99 0.32 0.13
N ALA A 48 12.29 -0.98 0.08
CA ALA A 48 11.88 -1.84 -1.03
C ALA A 48 10.35 -1.94 -1.14
N SER A 49 9.66 -1.99 0.01
CA SER A 49 8.20 -2.00 0.08
C SER A 49 7.60 -0.71 -0.46
N VAL A 50 8.16 0.45 -0.08
CA VAL A 50 7.75 1.77 -0.62
C VAL A 50 7.93 1.83 -2.14
N LYS A 51 9.08 1.38 -2.66
CA LYS A 51 9.33 1.30 -4.11
C LYS A 51 8.33 0.40 -4.83
N LEU A 52 7.96 -0.73 -4.20
CA LEU A 52 6.95 -1.63 -4.76
C LEU A 52 5.55 -0.98 -4.75
N ALA A 53 5.18 -0.29 -3.68
CA ALA A 53 3.94 0.47 -3.60
C ALA A 53 3.85 1.52 -4.70
N MET A 54 4.92 2.29 -4.92
CA MET A 54 5.00 3.26 -6.01
C MET A 54 4.75 2.61 -7.38
N LYS A 55 5.45 1.52 -7.68
CA LYS A 55 5.27 0.80 -8.96
C LYS A 55 3.85 0.28 -9.12
N TYR A 56 3.27 -0.26 -8.05
CA TYR A 56 1.90 -0.76 -8.06
C TYR A 56 0.89 0.35 -8.31
N MET A 57 0.99 1.48 -7.59
CA MET A 57 0.11 2.63 -7.79
C MET A 57 0.21 3.19 -9.21
N LYS A 58 1.43 3.34 -9.74
CA LYS A 58 1.64 3.77 -11.14
C LYS A 58 0.99 2.81 -12.14
N ARG A 59 1.09 1.50 -11.90
CA ARG A 59 0.44 0.49 -12.73
C ARG A 59 -1.08 0.61 -12.66
N VAL A 60 -1.67 0.65 -11.46
CA VAL A 60 -3.12 0.83 -11.29
C VAL A 60 -3.59 2.10 -12.00
N SER A 61 -2.89 3.21 -11.81
CA SER A 61 -3.18 4.47 -12.50
C SER A 61 -3.13 4.36 -14.03
N ALA A 62 -2.25 3.53 -14.60
CA ALA A 62 -2.17 3.34 -16.06
C ALA A 62 -3.30 2.46 -16.60
N GLU A 63 -3.68 1.40 -15.89
CA GLU A 63 -4.83 0.55 -16.24
C GLU A 63 -6.13 1.38 -16.23
N LEU A 64 -6.29 2.31 -15.28
CA LEU A 64 -7.46 3.20 -15.20
C LEU A 64 -7.59 4.18 -16.37
N GLU A 65 -6.53 4.50 -17.10
CA GLU A 65 -6.63 5.33 -18.32
C GLU A 65 -7.06 4.53 -19.54
N THR A 66 -6.83 3.21 -19.51
CA THR A 66 -7.12 2.31 -20.63
C THR A 66 -8.51 1.68 -20.51
N GLY A 67 -9.07 1.66 -19.29
CA GLY A 67 -10.38 1.12 -18.99
C GLY A 67 -11.55 2.01 -19.44
N GLY A 68 -12.67 1.36 -19.74
CA GLY A 68 -13.89 2.00 -20.26
C GLY A 68 -14.90 2.45 -19.20
N GLY A 69 -14.52 2.52 -17.93
CA GLY A 69 -15.40 2.78 -16.81
C GLY A 69 -16.22 1.53 -16.45
N GLY A 70 -15.95 0.94 -15.29
CA GLY A 70 -16.67 -0.25 -14.83
C GLY A 70 -16.39 -0.63 -13.37
N PRO A 71 -17.17 -1.55 -12.79
CA PRO A 71 -17.01 -1.98 -11.40
C PRO A 71 -15.63 -2.62 -11.11
N GLU A 72 -14.97 -3.16 -12.13
CA GLU A 72 -13.61 -3.69 -12.05
C GLU A 72 -12.57 -2.59 -11.75
N GLU A 73 -12.75 -1.38 -12.30
CA GLU A 73 -11.87 -0.24 -12.03
C GLU A 73 -11.98 0.24 -10.59
N GLU A 74 -13.20 0.27 -10.04
CA GLU A 74 -13.45 0.63 -8.65
C GLU A 74 -12.78 -0.36 -7.69
N GLU A 75 -12.87 -1.66 -7.98
CA GLU A 75 -12.17 -2.69 -7.21
C GLU A 75 -10.65 -2.52 -7.28
N LEU A 76 -10.11 -2.27 -8.47
CA LEU A 76 -8.67 -2.01 -8.67
C LEU A 76 -8.19 -0.78 -7.89
N ILE A 77 -8.97 0.30 -7.86
CA ILE A 77 -8.68 1.49 -7.04
C ILE A 77 -8.64 1.11 -5.56
N VAL A 78 -9.64 0.39 -5.07
CA VAL A 78 -9.73 0.01 -3.65
C VAL A 78 -8.54 -0.88 -3.26
N GLN A 79 -8.16 -1.84 -4.11
CA GLN A 79 -6.96 -2.66 -3.91
C GLN A 79 -5.68 -1.81 -3.92
N GLY A 80 -5.56 -0.90 -4.90
CA GLY A 80 -4.53 0.13 -5.02
C GLY A 80 -4.28 0.90 -3.72
N VAL A 81 -5.33 1.54 -3.24
CA VAL A 81 -5.32 2.42 -2.07
C VAL A 81 -5.07 1.63 -0.79
N ARG A 82 -5.72 0.46 -0.60
CA ARG A 82 -5.50 -0.39 0.58
C ARG A 82 -4.05 -0.86 0.69
N PHE A 83 -3.46 -1.29 -0.42
CA PHE A 83 -2.06 -1.70 -0.43
C PHE A 83 -1.14 -0.52 -0.11
N ALA A 84 -1.33 0.62 -0.78
CA ALA A 84 -0.53 1.82 -0.54
C ALA A 84 -0.61 2.28 0.93
N PHE A 85 -1.82 2.36 1.50
CA PHE A 85 -2.00 2.75 2.89
C PHE A 85 -1.28 1.81 3.86
N ARG A 86 -1.36 0.50 3.62
CA ARG A 86 -0.70 -0.49 4.46
C ARG A 86 0.83 -0.35 4.42
N VAL A 87 1.40 -0.17 3.24
CA VAL A 87 2.85 0.07 3.06
C VAL A 87 3.26 1.39 3.72
N HIS A 88 2.46 2.45 3.61
CA HIS A 88 2.71 3.72 4.27
C HIS A 88 2.82 3.56 5.80
N GLN A 89 1.88 2.84 6.43
CA GLN A 89 1.92 2.57 7.87
C GLN A 89 3.13 1.73 8.27
N PHE A 90 3.47 0.72 7.48
CA PHE A 90 4.64 -0.14 7.72
C PHE A 90 5.98 0.62 7.62
N ALA A 91 6.14 1.42 6.57
CA ALA A 91 7.37 2.16 6.30
C ALA A 91 7.52 3.42 7.16
N GLY A 92 6.41 3.96 7.69
CA GLY A 92 6.39 5.21 8.45
C GLY A 92 6.30 6.44 7.54
N GLY A 93 5.73 6.29 6.34
CA GLY A 93 5.61 7.36 5.35
C GLY A 93 6.14 6.97 3.97
N PHE A 94 6.00 7.90 3.04
CA PHE A 94 6.46 7.79 1.67
C PHE A 94 7.44 8.91 1.34
N ASP A 95 8.36 8.63 0.43
CA ASP A 95 9.18 9.67 -0.20
C ASP A 95 8.35 10.53 -1.16
N VAL A 96 8.95 11.63 -1.63
CA VAL A 96 8.27 12.63 -2.48
C VAL A 96 7.73 12.02 -3.77
N GLU A 97 8.46 11.11 -4.42
CA GLU A 97 8.03 10.49 -5.67
C GLU A 97 6.87 9.52 -5.43
N THR A 98 6.97 8.72 -4.37
CA THR A 98 5.91 7.78 -4.00
C THR A 98 4.64 8.52 -3.56
N MET A 99 4.75 9.63 -2.84
CA MET A 99 3.61 10.48 -2.49
C MET A 99 2.93 11.06 -3.73
N ARG A 100 3.69 11.46 -4.76
CA ARG A 100 3.12 11.92 -6.03
C ARG A 100 2.31 10.82 -6.71
N ALA A 101 2.86 9.61 -6.80
CA ALA A 101 2.15 8.46 -7.38
C ALA A 101 0.86 8.12 -6.62
N PHE A 102 0.85 8.27 -5.30
CA PHE A 102 -0.36 8.09 -4.49
C PHE A 102 -1.42 9.18 -4.76
N GLN A 103 -0.99 10.43 -4.90
CA GLN A 103 -1.89 11.55 -5.24
C GLN A 103 -2.52 11.35 -6.62
N GLU A 104 -1.72 10.95 -7.62
CA GLU A 104 -2.22 10.64 -8.97
C GLU A 104 -3.29 9.55 -8.92
N LEU A 105 -3.04 8.44 -8.21
CA LEU A 105 -4.03 7.37 -8.04
C LEU A 105 -5.33 7.89 -7.39
N ARG A 106 -5.21 8.71 -6.34
CA ARG A 106 -6.36 9.29 -5.64
C ARG A 106 -7.17 10.22 -6.55
N ASP A 107 -6.50 11.03 -7.35
CA ASP A 107 -7.16 11.99 -8.22
C ASP A 107 -7.89 11.27 -9.36
N LYS A 108 -7.31 10.19 -9.92
CA LYS A 108 -8.01 9.30 -10.86
C LYS A 108 -9.21 8.60 -10.24
N ALA A 109 -9.09 8.13 -9.00
CA ALA A 109 -10.21 7.53 -8.28
C ALA A 109 -11.41 8.49 -8.15
N ARG A 110 -11.14 9.78 -7.90
CA ARG A 110 -12.19 10.82 -7.84
C ARG A 110 -12.85 11.04 -9.20
N SER A 111 -12.08 11.08 -10.27
CA SER A 111 -12.60 11.23 -11.63
C SER A 111 -13.49 10.05 -12.04
N CYS A 112 -13.07 8.81 -11.75
CA CYS A 112 -13.83 7.60 -12.04
C CYS A 112 -15.19 7.57 -11.30
N HIS A 113 -15.21 7.99 -10.03
CA HIS A 113 -16.45 8.08 -9.24
C HIS A 113 -17.48 9.08 -9.80
N LEU A 114 -17.02 10.25 -10.26
CA LEU A 114 -17.88 11.24 -10.91
C LEU A 114 -18.47 10.71 -12.23
N GLN A 115 -17.66 9.96 -12.99
CA GLN A 115 -18.08 9.38 -14.26
C GLN A 115 -19.18 8.34 -14.06
N CYS A 116 -19.03 7.43 -13.09
CA CYS A 116 -20.02 6.42 -12.74
C CYS A 116 -21.37 7.02 -12.30
N HIS A 117 -21.34 8.04 -11.42
CA HIS A 117 -22.56 8.74 -11.00
C HIS A 117 -23.28 9.44 -12.16
N SER A 118 -22.54 10.09 -13.07
CA SER A 118 -23.12 10.75 -14.24
C SER A 118 -23.76 9.76 -15.23
N GLN A 119 -23.18 8.55 -15.34
CA GLN A 119 -23.66 7.50 -16.22
C GLN A 119 -24.93 6.87 -15.67
N GLN A 120 -24.99 6.57 -14.35
CA GLN A 120 -26.20 6.11 -13.68
C GLN A 120 -27.36 7.10 -13.80
N GLN A 121 -27.12 8.42 -13.65
CA GLN A 121 -28.16 9.44 -13.86
C GLN A 121 -28.69 9.47 -15.30
N LYS A 122 -27.82 9.31 -16.31
CA LYS A 122 -28.25 9.23 -17.72
C LYS A 122 -29.10 7.99 -18.01
N PHE A 123 -28.79 6.85 -17.40
CA PHE A 123 -29.61 5.63 -17.55
C PHE A 123 -30.97 5.75 -16.86
N LEU A 124 -31.03 6.39 -15.68
CA LEU A 124 -32.30 6.61 -14.95
C LEU A 124 -33.24 7.58 -15.68
N CYS A 125 -32.72 8.68 -16.25
CA CYS A 125 -33.55 9.62 -17.02
C CYS A 125 -34.06 9.05 -18.35
N ARG A 126 -33.36 8.07 -18.94
CA ARG A 126 -33.78 7.44 -20.21
C ARG A 126 -34.88 6.39 -20.03
N SER A 127 -35.06 5.90 -18.81
CA SER A 127 -36.10 4.93 -18.45
C SER A 127 -37.38 5.58 -17.90
N ALA A 128 -37.36 6.89 -17.65
CA ALA A 128 -38.52 7.67 -17.21
C ALA A 128 -39.29 8.37 -18.35
N THR A 129 -38.89 8.19 -19.62
CA THR A 129 -39.51 8.80 -20.81
C THR A 129 -40.49 7.89 -21.55
N CYS A 130 -41.15 6.95 -20.86
CA CYS A 130 -42.26 6.17 -21.41
C CYS A 130 -43.61 6.76 -21.01
#